data_AF-A0A084XZI4-F1
#
_entry.id   AF-A0A084XZI4-F1
#
_cell.length_a   1.000
_cell.length_b   1.000
_cell.length_c   1.000
_cell.angle_alpha   90.00
_cell.angle_beta   90.00
_cell.angle_gamma   90.00
#
_symmetry.space_group_name_H-M   'P 1'
#
loop_
_entity.id
_entity.type
_entity.pdbx_description
1 polymer ?
#
loop_
_entity_poly.entity_id
_entity_poly.type
_entity_poly.pdbx_seq_one_letter_code
_entity_poly.pdbx_strand_id
1 'polypeptide(L)'
;MRTYAEDVWRFASDPNVPFSNNLAEQAVRMPKVKQKISGGFRTRNGADTFCTIRSYLATLHKQGHNLFHALTLTFQGQPPQPRLA
;
A
#
# COMPACT_ATOMS: atom_id res chain seq x y z
N MET A 1 -15.73 12.99 -10.72
CA MET A 1 -16.37 11.76 -10.18
C MET A 1 -17.06 10.89 -11.22
N ARG A 2 -17.47 11.41 -12.41
CA ARG A 2 -18.17 10.59 -13.41
C ARG A 2 -17.32 9.47 -14.07
N THR A 3 -16.00 9.61 -14.09
CA THR A 3 -15.09 8.71 -14.80
C THR A 3 -14.93 7.31 -14.17
N TYR A 4 -15.32 7.12 -12.91
CA TYR A 4 -15.20 5.84 -12.19
C TYR A 4 -16.52 5.38 -11.55
N ALA A 5 -17.66 5.86 -12.07
CA ALA A 5 -18.96 5.56 -11.48
C ALA A 5 -19.27 4.05 -11.48
N GLU A 6 -18.84 3.34 -12.52
CA GLU A 6 -18.97 1.88 -12.63
C GLU A 6 -18.14 1.13 -11.58
N ASP A 7 -16.92 1.61 -11.29
CA ASP A 7 -16.05 0.96 -10.30
C ASP A 7 -16.58 1.11 -8.87
N VAL A 8 -17.35 2.17 -8.58
CA VAL A 8 -18.01 2.35 -7.28
C VAL A 8 -19.05 1.26 -7.03
N TRP A 9 -19.76 0.82 -8.07
CA TRP A 9 -20.82 -0.19 -7.96
C TRP A 9 -20.35 -1.61 -8.33
N ARG A 10 -19.08 -1.80 -8.66
CA ARG A 10 -18.55 -3.08 -9.15
C ARG A 10 -18.74 -4.24 -8.18
N PHE A 11 -18.78 -3.98 -6.88
CA PHE A 11 -19.08 -5.00 -5.86
C PHE A 11 -20.51 -5.57 -5.97
N ALA A 12 -21.44 -4.85 -6.62
CA ALA A 12 -22.82 -5.30 -6.83
C ALA A 12 -22.96 -6.24 -8.04
N SER A 13 -22.01 -6.21 -8.98
CA SER A 13 -22.03 -7.00 -10.21
C SER A 13 -20.94 -8.07 -10.30
N ASP A 14 -19.80 -7.88 -9.63
CA ASP A 14 -18.68 -8.83 -9.59
C ASP A 14 -18.49 -9.41 -8.17
N PRO A 15 -18.82 -10.69 -7.95
CA PRO A 15 -18.66 -11.35 -6.64
C PRO A 15 -17.22 -11.40 -6.12
N ASN A 16 -16.22 -11.22 -6.99
CA ASN A 16 -14.80 -11.22 -6.58
C ASN A 16 -14.37 -9.88 -6.00
N VAL A 17 -15.17 -8.81 -6.17
CA VAL A 17 -14.89 -7.49 -5.63
C VAL A 17 -15.56 -7.36 -4.27
N PRO A 18 -14.79 -7.22 -3.17
CA PRO A 18 -15.38 -7.03 -1.85
C PRO A 18 -16.13 -5.69 -1.78
N PHE A 19 -17.23 -5.66 -1.05
CA PHE A 19 -18.01 -4.43 -0.80
C PHE A 19 -17.17 -3.34 -0.09
N SER A 20 -16.14 -3.75 0.66
CA SER A 20 -15.34 -2.85 1.49
C SER A 20 -14.00 -2.50 0.84
N ASN A 21 -13.65 -1.22 0.90
CA ASN A 21 -12.34 -0.68 0.52
C ASN A 21 -11.32 -0.70 1.68
N ASN A 22 -11.61 -1.38 2.80
CA ASN A 22 -10.84 -1.25 4.06
C ASN A 22 -9.33 -1.45 3.88
N LEU A 23 -8.90 -2.36 3.01
CA LEU A 23 -7.48 -2.58 2.71
C LEU A 23 -6.82 -1.35 2.08
N ALA A 24 -7.51 -0.66 1.16
CA ALA A 24 -7.01 0.56 0.55
C ALA A 24 -6.96 1.69 1.58
N GLU A 25 -8.01 1.83 2.41
CA GLU A 25 -8.02 2.84 3.47
C GLU A 25 -6.91 2.62 4.50
N GLN A 26 -6.70 1.37 4.93
CA GLN A 26 -5.61 1.02 5.86
C GLN A 26 -4.24 1.39 5.31
N ALA A 27 -4.02 1.22 3.99
CA ALA A 27 -2.76 1.63 3.35
C ALA A 27 -2.56 3.16 3.41
N VAL A 28 -3.61 3.95 3.23
CA VAL A 28 -3.57 5.43 3.24
C VAL A 28 -3.55 6.01 4.66
N ARG A 29 -4.09 5.29 5.65
CA ARG A 29 -4.09 5.73 7.07
C ARG A 29 -2.70 5.99 7.60
N MET A 30 -1.72 5.16 7.28
CA MET A 30 -0.37 5.27 7.84
C MET A 30 0.37 6.56 7.44
N PRO A 31 0.39 6.97 6.15
CA PRO A 31 0.86 8.29 5.76
C PRO A 31 0.14 9.43 6.52
N LYS A 32 -1.18 9.33 6.71
CA LYS A 32 -1.95 10.36 7.42
C LYS A 32 -1.61 10.44 8.91
N VAL A 33 -1.44 9.29 9.56
CA VAL A 33 -0.99 9.20 10.96
C VAL A 33 0.40 9.81 11.11
N LYS A 34 1.35 9.50 10.20
CA LYS A 34 2.67 10.11 10.18
C LYS A 34 2.58 11.63 10.06
N GLN A 35 1.71 12.13 9.18
CA GLN A 35 1.45 13.55 9.01
C GLN A 35 0.89 14.21 10.29
N LYS A 36 -0.08 13.58 10.94
CA LYS A 36 -0.84 14.14 12.07
C LYS A 36 -0.07 14.12 13.39
N ILE A 37 0.58 13.00 13.72
CA ILE A 37 1.06 12.76 15.10
C ILE A 37 2.52 12.29 15.21
N SER A 38 3.24 12.01 14.11
CA SER A 38 4.62 11.52 14.17
C SER A 38 5.63 12.49 13.54
N GLY A 39 5.44 13.79 13.80
CA GLY A 39 6.34 14.87 13.36
C GLY A 39 6.21 15.27 11.89
N GLY A 40 5.22 14.74 11.17
CA GLY A 40 4.95 15.13 9.79
C GLY A 40 5.99 14.65 8.76
N PHE A 41 5.83 15.14 7.53
CA PHE A 41 6.84 15.06 6.48
C PHE A 41 7.43 16.44 6.26
N ARG A 42 8.77 16.56 6.36
CA ARG A 42 9.48 17.84 6.17
C ARG A 42 9.68 18.19 4.70
N THR A 43 9.66 17.18 3.84
CA THR A 43 9.84 17.33 2.39
C THR A 43 8.91 16.38 1.66
N ARG A 44 8.55 16.72 0.42
CA ARG A 44 7.79 15.84 -0.47
C ARG A 44 8.53 14.53 -0.73
N ASN A 45 9.84 14.62 -1.00
CA ASN A 45 10.69 13.45 -1.21
C ASN A 45 10.65 12.47 -0.02
N GLY A 46 10.65 12.98 1.22
CA GLY A 46 10.51 12.12 2.40
C GLY A 46 9.15 11.41 2.50
N ALA A 47 8.08 12.06 2.05
CA ALA A 47 6.76 11.45 1.95
C ALA A 47 6.73 10.38 0.85
N ASP A 48 7.31 10.66 -0.31
CA ASP A 48 7.38 9.72 -1.43
C ASP A 48 8.19 8.47 -1.06
N THR A 49 9.36 8.63 -0.43
CA THR A 49 10.16 7.50 0.09
C THR A 49 9.37 6.66 1.10
N PHE A 50 8.66 7.30 2.03
CA PHE A 50 7.83 6.60 3.00
C PHE A 50 6.73 5.78 2.30
N CYS A 51 6.03 6.39 1.35
CA CYS A 51 4.98 5.73 0.58
C CYS A 51 5.53 4.56 -0.25
N THR A 52 6.70 4.71 -0.88
CA THR A 52 7.36 3.65 -1.67
C THR A 52 7.72 2.44 -0.82
N ILE A 53 8.35 2.64 0.34
CA ILE A 53 8.70 1.53 1.24
C ILE A 53 7.43 0.81 1.73
N ARG A 54 6.40 1.59 2.09
CA ARG A 54 5.14 1.05 2.57
C ARG A 54 4.36 0.31 1.50
N SER A 55 4.32 0.82 0.27
CA SER A 55 3.63 0.16 -0.85
C SER A 55 4.31 -1.14 -1.22
N TYR A 56 5.64 -1.16 -1.27
CA TYR A 56 6.44 -2.38 -1.47
C TYR A 56 6.11 -3.46 -0.44
N LEU A 57 6.21 -3.13 0.85
CA LEU A 57 5.90 -4.08 1.93
C LEU A 57 4.44 -4.53 1.92
N ALA A 58 3.49 -3.62 1.65
CA ALA A 58 2.09 -3.98 1.56
C ALA A 58 1.81 -4.96 0.41
N THR A 59 2.47 -4.80 -0.74
CA THR A 59 2.33 -5.70 -1.88
C THR A 59 2.93 -7.07 -1.59
N LEU A 60 4.13 -7.14 -1.00
CA LEU A 60 4.74 -8.40 -0.59
C LEU A 60 3.88 -9.14 0.44
N HIS A 61 3.30 -8.42 1.40
CA HIS A 61 2.39 -9.00 2.38
C HIS A 61 1.14 -9.61 1.71
N LYS A 62 0.51 -8.90 0.77
CA LYS A 62 -0.64 -9.40 0.00
C LYS A 62 -0.30 -10.63 -0.83
N GLN A 63 0.95 -10.78 -1.25
CA GLN A 63 1.44 -11.92 -2.00
C GLN A 63 1.89 -13.09 -1.11
N GLY A 64 1.75 -12.98 0.21
CA GLY A 64 2.07 -14.04 1.17
C GLY A 64 3.54 -14.12 1.58
N HIS A 65 4.35 -13.09 1.27
CA HIS A 65 5.75 -13.07 1.69
C HIS A 65 5.90 -12.73 3.17
N ASN A 66 6.90 -13.33 3.81
CA ASN A 66 7.36 -12.93 5.14
C ASN A 66 8.10 -11.58 5.04
N LEU A 67 7.54 -10.53 5.66
CA LEU A 67 8.09 -9.18 5.58
C LEU A 67 9.44 -9.02 6.26
N PHE A 68 9.67 -9.72 7.37
CA PHE A 68 10.96 -9.66 8.07
C PHE A 68 12.06 -10.23 7.19
N HIS A 69 11.83 -11.41 6.60
CA HIS A 69 12.75 -12.02 5.65
C HIS A 69 12.98 -11.13 4.42
N ALA A 70 11.92 -10.52 3.86
CA ALA A 70 12.05 -9.60 2.75
C ALA A 70 12.90 -8.36 3.09
N LEU A 71 12.76 -7.82 4.30
CA LEU A 71 13.62 -6.73 4.79
C LEU A 71 15.07 -7.19 4.95
N THR A 72 15.32 -8.38 5.52
CA THR A 72 16.66 -8.96 5.63
C THR A 72 17.35 -9.04 4.27
N LEU A 73 16.68 -9.64 3.27
CA LEU A 73 17.19 -9.75 1.91
C LEU A 73 17.45 -8.38 1.26
N THR A 74 16.54 -7.42 1.49
CA THR A 74 16.69 -6.04 1.00
C THR A 74 17.96 -5.39 1.56
N PHE A 75 18.23 -5.53 2.85
CA PHE A 75 19.45 -5.01 3.48
C PHE A 75 20.73 -5.77 3.08
N GLN A 76 20.60 -7.01 2.61
CA GLN A 76 21.69 -7.79 2.00
C GLN A 76 21.93 -7.44 0.52
N GLY A 77 21.21 -6.47 -0.04
CA GLY A 77 21.34 -6.07 -1.44
C GLY A 77 20.60 -6.97 -2.44
N GLN A 78 19.72 -7.85 -1.95
CA GLN A 78 18.91 -8.77 -2.74
C GLN A 78 17.41 -8.52 -2.53
N PRO A 79 16.87 -7.33 -2.88
CA PRO A 79 15.47 -7.00 -2.61
C PRO A 79 14.52 -7.91 -3.40
N PRO A 80 13.63 -8.68 -2.72
CA PRO A 80 12.64 -9.50 -3.43
C PRO A 80 11.64 -8.63 -4.20
N GLN A 81 11.48 -8.89 -5.49
CA GLN A 81 10.58 -8.10 -6.32
C GLN A 81 9.13 -8.55 -6.17
N PRO A 82 8.18 -7.63 -5.90
CA PRO A 82 6.77 -7.96 -5.91
C PRO A 82 6.31 -8.27 -7.34
N ARG A 83 5.40 -9.24 -7.50
CA ARG A 83 4.76 -9.49 -8.79
C ARG A 83 3.79 -8.36 -9.12
N LEU A 84 4.07 -7.60 -10.18
CA LEU A 84 3.16 -6.59 -10.70
C LEU A 84 2.34 -7.24 -11.81
N ALA A 85 1.01 -7.16 -11.70
CA ALA A 85 0.06 -7.71 -12.67
C ALA A 85 -0.11 -6.78 -13.87
#